data_AF-A0A2G2Y0V6-F1
#
_entry.id   AF-A0A2G2Y0V6-F1
#
_cell.length_a   1.000
_cell.length_b   1.000
_cell.length_c   1.000
_cell.angle_alpha   90.00
_cell.angle_beta   90.00
_cell.angle_gamma   90.00
#
_symmetry.space_group_name_H-M   'P 1'
#
loop_
_entity.id
_entity.type
_entity.pdbx_description
1 polymer ?
#
loop_
_entity_poly.entity_id
_entity_poly.type
_entity_poly.pdbx_seq_one_letter_code
_entity_poly.pdbx_strand_id
1 'polypeptide(L)'
;MKGKKQESTEKDVIIGRMPIMLRSCSCVLYGKDEEQLAKLEECPLGPRGYLVINDTEKVISIQEQLSKNRIIIDTDNKGCVQASVISSSEKTKRKTIIKMEKEKDILLISPVICLRDIFLANVPVHQHNFCKKCIYVPVMMRRMMEEILNKDAMDDKDYVGNKRLELSGQLLSLLFEDLFKTMNSESKRAFDASSSARDILYCIKKYNRITLELGRALSTGNWDVKRFGMHKKGVTDVVARWWTVCRPLVIADRGVSRIKELHMKELRDGVRDFNSFLRDGLIEYLDVNEENNSLIALYEKEATMETTHIEIEAFTILGVCACLIPYPHHNQSPRNTYQCAMGKQAMGNIAYDQLNRMDDLLYLLVYPQRPLLKTRAIELVGYEL
;
A
#
# COMPACT_ATOMS: atom_id res chain seq x y z
N MET A 1 -44.71 -25.45 32.29
CA MET A 1 -44.31 -25.70 30.89
C MET A 1 -43.26 -24.66 30.49
N LYS A 2 -41.97 -25.04 30.48
CA LYS A 2 -40.91 -24.19 29.92
C LYS A 2 -41.08 -24.20 28.39
N GLY A 3 -41.44 -23.07 27.80
CA GLY A 3 -41.56 -22.93 26.35
C GLY A 3 -40.26 -23.35 25.67
N LYS A 4 -40.35 -24.31 24.75
CA LYS A 4 -39.23 -24.67 23.87
C LYS A 4 -38.81 -23.39 23.13
N LYS A 5 -37.59 -22.89 23.40
CA LYS A 5 -36.95 -21.92 22.51
C LYS A 5 -36.81 -22.60 21.16
N GLN A 6 -37.58 -22.14 20.19
CA GLN A 6 -37.50 -22.60 18.82
C GLN A 6 -36.21 -22.01 18.25
N GLU A 7 -35.15 -22.82 18.15
CA GLU A 7 -33.92 -22.41 17.47
C GLU A 7 -34.20 -22.34 15.97
N SER A 8 -34.53 -21.15 15.48
CA SER A 8 -34.60 -20.87 14.05
C SER A 8 -33.19 -20.69 13.50
N THR A 9 -32.73 -21.63 12.69
CA THR A 9 -31.46 -21.51 11.96
C THR A 9 -31.72 -20.83 10.62
N GLU A 10 -31.57 -19.50 10.59
CA GLU A 10 -31.62 -18.72 9.35
C GLU A 10 -30.23 -18.76 8.69
N LYS A 11 -30.15 -19.28 7.46
CA LYS A 11 -28.95 -19.24 6.62
C LYS A 11 -28.97 -17.99 5.74
N ASP A 12 -27.82 -17.55 5.26
CA ASP A 12 -27.66 -16.42 4.33
C ASP A 12 -28.13 -15.06 4.88
N VAL A 13 -27.75 -14.77 6.12
CA VAL A 13 -28.01 -13.48 6.76
C VAL A 13 -27.18 -12.36 6.13
N ILE A 14 -27.87 -11.34 5.62
CA ILE A 14 -27.25 -10.10 5.16
C ILE A 14 -26.88 -9.23 6.37
N ILE A 15 -25.58 -9.01 6.57
CA ILE A 15 -25.02 -8.16 7.64
C ILE A 15 -24.74 -6.71 7.21
N GLY A 16 -24.64 -6.47 5.90
CA GLY A 16 -24.30 -5.16 5.34
C GLY A 16 -23.96 -5.25 3.85
N ARG A 17 -23.70 -4.09 3.24
CA ARG A 17 -23.24 -3.96 1.86
C ARG A 17 -21.85 -3.31 1.87
N MET A 18 -20.97 -3.82 1.02
CA MET A 18 -19.62 -3.31 0.84
C MET A 18 -19.46 -2.85 -0.61
N PRO A 19 -18.96 -1.64 -0.87
CA PRO A 19 -18.68 -1.20 -2.23
C PRO A 19 -17.52 -2.02 -2.81
N ILE A 20 -17.69 -2.44 -4.06
CA ILE A 20 -16.72 -3.26 -4.79
C ILE A 20 -15.95 -2.37 -5.76
N MET A 21 -14.64 -2.52 -5.79
CA MET A 21 -13.77 -1.78 -6.71
C MET A 21 -14.00 -2.26 -8.15
N LEU A 22 -14.14 -1.33 -9.09
CA LEU A 22 -14.38 -1.65 -10.49
C LEU A 22 -13.23 -2.48 -11.07
N ARG A 23 -13.60 -3.52 -11.83
CA ARG A 23 -12.71 -4.53 -12.43
C ARG A 23 -11.88 -5.35 -11.43
N SER A 24 -12.22 -5.33 -10.15
CA SER A 24 -11.70 -6.31 -9.17
C SER A 24 -12.32 -7.70 -9.37
N CYS A 25 -11.76 -8.74 -8.77
CA CYS A 25 -12.23 -10.13 -8.92
C CYS A 25 -13.71 -10.35 -8.55
N SER A 26 -14.28 -9.51 -7.68
CA SER A 26 -15.70 -9.58 -7.29
C SER A 26 -16.60 -8.65 -8.11
N CYS A 27 -16.06 -7.91 -9.08
CA CYS A 27 -16.80 -6.99 -9.92
C CYS A 27 -17.38 -7.72 -11.14
N VAL A 28 -18.58 -7.30 -11.57
CA VAL A 28 -19.22 -7.81 -12.80
C VAL A 28 -18.36 -7.56 -14.05
N LEU A 29 -17.53 -6.51 -14.04
CA LEU A 29 -16.64 -6.17 -15.16
C LEU A 29 -15.36 -7.04 -15.23
N TYR A 30 -15.15 -7.94 -14.27
CA TYR A 30 -13.95 -8.77 -14.22
C TYR A 30 -13.92 -9.78 -15.36
N GLY A 31 -12.80 -9.81 -16.11
CA GLY A 31 -12.57 -10.79 -17.19
C GLY A 31 -13.49 -10.64 -18.40
N LYS A 32 -14.16 -9.48 -18.57
CA LYS A 32 -14.98 -9.20 -19.74
C LYS A 32 -14.16 -8.68 -20.91
N ASP A 33 -14.50 -9.15 -22.11
CA ASP A 33 -13.92 -8.69 -23.37
C ASP A 33 -14.50 -7.33 -23.80
N GLU A 34 -13.85 -6.67 -24.77
CA GLU A 34 -14.25 -5.33 -25.24
C GLU A 34 -15.70 -5.27 -25.73
N GLU A 35 -16.17 -6.29 -26.45
CA GLU A 35 -17.57 -6.37 -26.89
C GLU A 35 -18.56 -6.49 -25.73
N GLN A 36 -18.17 -7.22 -24.68
CA GLN A 36 -19.01 -7.40 -23.50
C GLN A 36 -19.06 -6.13 -22.66
N LEU A 37 -17.98 -5.34 -22.65
CA LEU A 37 -17.92 -4.03 -22.01
C LEU A 37 -18.74 -3.00 -22.79
N ALA A 38 -18.68 -3.01 -24.12
CA ALA A 38 -19.50 -2.15 -24.97
C ALA A 38 -21.00 -2.40 -24.76
N LYS A 39 -21.43 -3.66 -24.58
CA LYS A 39 -22.81 -4.02 -24.22
C LYS A 39 -23.24 -3.51 -22.85
N LEU A 40 -22.29 -3.28 -21.94
CA LEU A 40 -22.52 -2.70 -20.63
C LEU A 40 -22.33 -1.18 -20.61
N GLU A 41 -22.14 -0.56 -21.78
CA GLU A 41 -21.88 0.88 -21.92
C GLU A 41 -20.63 1.36 -21.18
N GLU A 42 -19.65 0.47 -20.99
CA GLU A 42 -18.41 0.74 -20.27
C GLU A 42 -17.21 0.82 -21.24
N CYS A 43 -16.34 1.80 -21.03
CA CYS A 43 -15.14 1.95 -21.86
C CYS A 43 -14.11 0.84 -21.58
N PRO A 44 -13.61 0.09 -22.59
CA PRO A 44 -12.58 -0.94 -22.41
C PRO A 44 -11.26 -0.37 -21.88
N LEU A 45 -10.88 0.82 -22.33
CA LEU A 45 -9.68 1.54 -21.90
C LEU A 45 -9.86 2.32 -20.59
N GLY A 46 -11.05 2.26 -19.98
CA GLY A 46 -11.36 2.95 -18.73
C GLY A 46 -10.40 2.59 -17.60
N PRO A 47 -10.08 3.56 -16.72
CA PRO A 47 -9.17 3.34 -15.60
C PRO A 47 -9.70 2.21 -14.70
N ARG A 48 -8.79 1.43 -14.12
CA ARG A 48 -9.15 0.35 -13.21
C ARG A 48 -8.94 0.82 -11.77
N GLY A 49 -9.58 0.15 -10.81
CA GLY A 49 -9.18 0.28 -9.42
C GLY A 49 -9.78 1.47 -8.65
N TYR A 50 -10.94 1.97 -9.09
CA TYR A 50 -11.70 3.00 -8.38
C TYR A 50 -13.07 2.46 -7.91
N LEU A 51 -13.72 3.21 -7.03
CA LEU A 51 -15.01 2.90 -6.41
C LEU A 51 -16.04 3.93 -6.87
N VAL A 52 -17.29 3.51 -7.04
CA VAL A 52 -18.41 4.44 -7.27
C VAL A 52 -19.27 4.47 -6.01
N ILE A 53 -19.39 5.65 -5.39
CA ILE A 53 -20.07 5.84 -4.11
C ILE A 53 -20.91 7.11 -4.18
N ASN A 54 -22.21 6.99 -3.93
CA ASN A 54 -23.19 8.08 -4.06
C ASN A 54 -23.02 8.81 -5.40
N ASP A 55 -22.98 8.05 -6.50
CA ASP A 55 -22.85 8.53 -7.87
C ASP A 55 -21.58 9.34 -8.16
N THR A 56 -20.55 9.21 -7.31
CA THR A 56 -19.24 9.82 -7.52
C THR A 56 -18.13 8.79 -7.57
N GLU A 57 -17.21 8.95 -8.52
CA GLU A 57 -16.01 8.13 -8.64
C GLU A 57 -15.00 8.53 -7.55
N LYS A 58 -14.51 7.56 -6.78
CA LYS A 58 -13.58 7.73 -5.66
C LYS A 58 -12.41 6.77 -5.80
N VAL A 59 -11.20 7.30 -5.70
CA VAL A 59 -9.96 6.52 -5.66
C VAL A 59 -9.39 6.58 -4.24
N ILE A 60 -8.90 5.44 -3.76
CA ILE A 60 -8.15 5.38 -2.50
C ILE A 60 -6.67 5.59 -2.82
N SER A 61 -6.12 6.73 -2.43
CA SER A 61 -4.70 7.05 -2.62
C SER A 61 -3.82 6.23 -1.69
N ILE A 62 -2.79 5.61 -2.27
CA ILE A 62 -1.72 4.89 -1.55
C ILE A 62 -1.01 5.86 -0.60
N GLN A 63 -0.68 5.39 0.60
CA GLN A 63 0.01 6.20 1.62
C GLN A 63 1.41 5.66 1.91
N GLU A 64 2.37 6.55 2.06
CA GLU A 64 3.74 6.22 2.48
C GLU A 64 3.86 6.33 4.00
N GLN A 65 4.54 5.38 4.62
CA GLN A 65 4.84 5.39 6.04
C GLN A 65 6.23 4.92 6.38
N LEU A 66 6.74 5.39 7.51
CA LEU A 66 7.91 4.81 8.14
C LEU A 66 7.66 3.35 8.53
N SER A 67 8.71 2.54 8.36
CA SER A 67 8.73 1.13 8.73
C SER A 67 8.48 0.97 10.21
N LYS A 68 7.45 0.18 10.52
CA LYS A 68 7.12 -0.21 11.89
C LYS A 68 7.99 -1.38 12.29
N ASN A 69 8.18 -1.57 13.59
CA ASN A 69 8.94 -2.68 14.17
C ASN A 69 10.41 -2.71 13.74
N ARG A 70 10.96 -1.58 13.28
CA ARG A 70 12.38 -1.36 13.00
C ARG A 70 12.93 -0.37 14.02
N ILE A 71 14.18 -0.57 14.41
CA ILE A 71 14.92 0.36 15.27
C ILE A 71 15.43 1.48 14.37
N ILE A 72 15.09 2.71 14.71
CA ILE A 72 15.56 3.92 14.03
C ILE A 72 16.35 4.73 15.05
N ILE A 73 17.62 4.94 14.77
CA ILE A 73 18.49 5.84 15.54
C ILE A 73 18.30 7.24 15.02
N ASP A 74 18.15 8.19 15.93
CA ASP A 74 17.92 9.59 15.62
C ASP A 74 18.62 10.47 16.65
N THR A 75 18.88 11.72 16.29
CA THR A 75 19.39 12.72 17.23
C THR A 75 18.29 13.71 17.55
N ASP A 76 17.98 13.86 18.84
CA ASP A 76 17.01 14.86 19.30
C ASP A 76 17.52 16.28 18.99
N ASN A 77 16.64 17.28 19.00
CA ASN A 77 16.99 18.68 18.73
C ASN A 77 18.08 19.23 19.68
N LYS A 78 18.34 18.53 20.79
CA LYS A 78 19.37 18.85 21.80
C LYS A 78 20.72 18.16 21.55
N GLY A 79 20.87 17.39 20.47
CA GLY A 79 22.09 16.67 20.15
C GLY A 79 22.26 15.33 20.88
N CYS A 80 21.26 14.86 21.62
CA CYS A 80 21.31 13.56 22.30
C CYS A 80 20.83 12.44 21.36
N VAL A 81 21.63 11.38 21.25
CA VAL A 81 21.28 10.17 20.49
C VAL A 81 20.13 9.44 21.19
N GLN A 82 19.10 9.10 20.42
CA GLN A 82 17.93 8.34 20.86
C GLN A 82 17.65 7.19 19.89
N ALA A 83 17.32 6.01 20.41
CA ALA A 83 16.74 4.95 19.59
C ALA A 83 15.23 4.96 19.74
N SER A 84 14.52 4.99 18.61
CA SER A 84 13.07 4.93 18.58
C SER A 84 12.58 3.71 17.79
N VAL A 85 11.53 3.07 18.31
CA VAL A 85 10.85 1.95 17.66
C VAL A 85 9.36 2.22 17.71
N ILE A 86 8.74 2.29 16.54
CA ILE A 86 7.27 2.30 16.43
C ILE A 86 6.82 0.85 16.41
N SER A 87 6.48 0.32 17.58
CA SER A 87 5.96 -1.04 17.72
C SER A 87 4.47 -1.09 17.35
N SER A 88 4.13 -2.03 16.48
CA SER A 88 2.78 -2.22 15.99
C SER A 88 2.41 -3.71 16.06
N SER A 89 1.42 -4.02 16.88
CA SER A 89 0.77 -5.32 16.99
C SER A 89 -0.69 -5.23 16.51
N GLU A 90 -1.40 -6.36 16.42
CA GLU A 90 -2.85 -6.41 16.09
C GLU A 90 -3.73 -5.57 17.05
N LYS A 91 -3.26 -5.32 18.27
CA LYS A 91 -4.05 -4.67 19.33
C LYS A 91 -3.54 -3.29 19.70
N THR A 92 -2.24 -3.03 19.59
CA THR A 92 -1.61 -1.82 20.11
C THR A 92 -0.54 -1.28 19.15
N LYS A 93 -0.56 0.03 18.96
CA LYS A 93 0.51 0.80 18.29
C LYS A 93 1.11 1.74 19.34
N ARG A 94 2.41 1.58 19.61
CA ARG A 94 3.13 2.39 20.61
C ARG A 94 4.54 2.70 20.12
N LYS A 95 4.95 3.96 20.26
CA LYS A 95 6.33 4.38 20.06
C LYS A 95 7.08 4.24 21.38
N THR A 96 8.15 3.45 21.37
CA THR A 96 9.09 3.33 22.49
C THR A 96 10.35 4.09 22.11
N ILE A 97 10.85 4.93 23.03
CA ILE A 97 12.06 5.73 22.83
C ILE A 97 13.00 5.42 23.99
N ILE A 98 14.24 5.10 23.67
CA ILE A 98 15.34 4.97 24.63
C ILE A 98 16.26 6.16 24.41
N LYS A 99 16.50 6.93 25.47
CA LYS A 99 17.42 8.08 25.48
C LYS A 99 18.56 7.78 26.43
N MET A 100 19.77 8.22 26.06
CA MET A 100 20.91 8.22 26.96
C MET A 100 20.91 9.55 27.72
N GLU A 101 20.47 9.54 28.98
CA GLU A 101 20.64 10.69 29.88
C GLU A 101 21.86 10.47 30.78
N LYS A 102 22.64 11.55 31.01
CA LYS A 102 23.70 11.58 32.01
C LYS A 102 23.03 11.73 33.38
N GLU A 103 23.01 10.63 34.13
CA GLU A 103 22.53 10.52 35.51
C GLU A 103 21.14 11.10 35.81
N LYS A 104 20.14 10.20 35.87
CA LYS A 104 18.97 10.30 36.75
C LYS A 104 18.32 8.93 36.93
N ASP A 105 17.75 8.73 38.11
CA ASP A 105 17.20 7.48 38.62
C ASP A 105 16.37 6.70 37.58
N ILE A 106 16.66 5.40 37.50
CA ILE A 106 15.87 4.44 36.73
C ILE A 106 14.45 4.46 37.29
N LEU A 107 13.52 5.08 36.57
CA LEU A 107 12.09 5.03 36.87
C LEU A 107 11.64 3.57 36.89
N LEU A 108 11.47 3.02 38.09
CA LEU A 108 10.83 1.74 38.37
C LEU A 108 9.36 1.80 37.95
N ILE A 109 9.08 1.53 36.68
CA ILE A 109 7.73 1.31 36.20
C ILE A 109 7.38 -0.16 36.42
N SER A 110 6.79 -0.48 37.58
CA SER A 110 5.97 -1.70 37.75
C SER A 110 4.54 -1.33 37.41
N PRO A 111 3.97 -1.87 36.32
CA PRO A 111 3.41 -3.23 36.35
C PRO A 111 3.94 -4.13 35.23
N VAL A 112 4.12 -5.44 35.53
CA VAL A 112 4.47 -6.51 34.57
C VAL A 112 3.59 -6.48 33.31
N ILE A 113 2.34 -6.02 33.44
CA ILE A 113 1.37 -5.86 32.35
C ILE A 113 1.82 -4.78 31.34
N CYS A 114 2.38 -3.65 31.79
CA CYS A 114 2.89 -2.62 30.89
C CYS A 114 4.13 -3.11 30.12
N LEU A 115 5.02 -3.84 30.78
CA LEU A 115 6.17 -4.47 30.11
C LEU A 115 5.74 -5.55 29.12
N ARG A 116 4.62 -6.22 29.37
CA ARG A 116 4.05 -7.24 28.48
C ARG A 116 3.38 -6.62 27.25
N ASP A 117 2.48 -5.66 27.45
CA ASP A 117 1.52 -5.22 26.42
C ASP A 117 1.86 -3.86 25.79
N ILE A 118 2.67 -3.02 26.45
CA ILE A 118 2.99 -1.66 26.01
C ILE A 118 4.43 -1.55 25.48
N PHE A 119 5.40 -2.07 26.24
CA PHE A 119 6.81 -2.00 25.86
C PHE A 119 7.10 -2.98 24.71
N LEU A 120 7.58 -2.48 23.56
CA LEU A 120 7.88 -3.30 22.37
C LEU A 120 6.76 -4.29 22.05
N ALA A 121 5.56 -3.77 21.80
CA ALA A 121 4.35 -4.58 21.56
C ALA A 121 4.47 -5.56 20.38
N ASN A 122 5.46 -5.36 19.50
CA ASN A 122 5.77 -6.23 18.37
C ASN A 122 6.43 -7.55 18.76
N VAL A 123 7.01 -7.66 19.97
CA VAL A 123 7.65 -8.88 20.47
C VAL A 123 6.69 -9.56 21.45
N PRO A 124 6.02 -10.66 21.06
CA PRO A 124 5.05 -11.33 21.93
C PRO A 124 5.74 -12.02 23.11
N VAL A 125 5.09 -11.96 24.27
CA VAL A 125 5.52 -12.61 25.51
C VAL A 125 4.57 -13.76 25.81
N HIS A 126 5.09 -14.98 25.70
CA HIS A 126 4.37 -16.20 26.08
C HIS A 126 4.79 -16.59 27.50
N GLN A 127 3.82 -16.91 28.38
CA GLN A 127 4.08 -17.41 29.74
C GLN A 127 5.04 -16.52 30.58
N HIS A 128 4.95 -15.19 30.45
CA HIS A 128 5.86 -14.24 31.13
C HIS A 128 7.35 -14.43 30.76
N ASN A 129 7.66 -15.06 29.63
CA ASN A 129 9.02 -15.15 29.10
C ASN A 129 9.40 -13.85 28.37
N PHE A 130 10.20 -13.02 29.04
CA PHE A 130 10.68 -11.75 28.50
C PHE A 130 12.00 -11.86 27.73
N CYS A 131 12.60 -13.06 27.57
CA CYS A 131 13.93 -13.22 26.98
C CYS A 131 14.08 -12.54 25.61
N LYS A 132 13.07 -12.63 24.73
CA LYS A 132 13.11 -11.95 23.43
C LYS A 132 13.16 -10.42 23.54
N LYS A 133 12.44 -9.84 24.51
CA LYS A 133 12.49 -8.40 24.80
C LYS A 133 13.83 -8.01 25.44
N CYS A 134 14.36 -8.86 26.33
CA CYS A 134 15.67 -8.70 26.94
C CYS A 134 16.83 -8.81 25.94
N ILE A 135 16.64 -9.45 24.78
CA ILE A 135 17.62 -9.44 23.67
C ILE A 135 17.45 -8.19 22.80
N TYR A 136 16.21 -7.76 22.57
CA TYR A 136 15.92 -6.61 21.72
C TYR A 136 16.47 -5.29 22.28
N VAL A 137 16.36 -5.08 23.60
CA VAL A 137 16.83 -3.84 24.25
C VAL A 137 18.35 -3.65 24.15
N PRO A 138 19.19 -4.65 24.46
CA PRO A 138 20.63 -4.56 24.21
C PRO A 138 20.99 -4.31 22.75
N VAL A 139 20.24 -4.86 21.78
CA VAL A 139 20.46 -4.55 20.35
C VAL A 139 20.17 -3.08 20.06
N MET A 140 19.11 -2.49 20.64
CA MET A 140 18.85 -1.05 20.53
C MET A 140 19.99 -0.22 21.14
N MET A 141 20.45 -0.59 22.34
CA MET A 141 21.54 0.12 23.03
C MET A 141 22.86 -0.01 22.28
N ARG A 142 23.18 -1.21 21.77
CA ARG A 142 24.37 -1.44 20.94
C ARG A 142 24.38 -0.54 19.72
N ARG A 143 23.26 -0.48 19.00
CA ARG A 143 23.12 0.41 17.83
C ARG A 143 23.32 1.88 18.20
N MET A 144 22.77 2.34 19.33
CA MET A 144 23.03 3.70 19.84
C MET A 144 24.50 3.94 20.19
N MET A 145 25.19 2.94 20.74
CA MET A 145 26.62 3.04 21.06
C MET A 145 27.50 3.05 19.79
N GLU A 146 27.14 2.25 18.78
CA GLU A 146 27.79 2.25 17.47
C GLU A 146 27.70 3.63 16.82
N GLU A 147 26.56 4.32 16.93
CA GLU A 147 26.39 5.70 16.48
C GLU A 147 27.26 6.71 17.24
N ILE A 148 27.40 6.56 18.56
CA ILE A 148 28.25 7.44 19.35
C ILE A 148 29.73 7.29 18.95
N LEU A 149 30.14 6.07 18.60
CA LEU A 149 31.50 5.76 18.17
C LEU A 149 31.75 6.14 16.70
N ASN A 150 30.75 5.96 15.84
CA ASN A 150 30.83 6.20 14.41
C ASN A 150 29.63 7.04 13.94
N LYS A 151 29.91 8.29 13.53
CA LYS A 151 28.89 9.24 13.07
C LYS A 151 28.22 8.85 11.75
N ASP A 152 28.79 7.91 11.00
CA ASP A 152 28.22 7.45 9.73
C ASP A 152 27.15 6.35 9.91
N ALA A 153 26.85 5.94 11.15
CA ALA A 153 25.88 4.88 11.44
C ALA A 153 24.43 5.39 11.59
N MET A 154 24.18 6.68 11.31
CA MET A 154 22.86 7.28 11.45
C MET A 154 21.87 6.69 10.45
N ASP A 155 20.69 6.31 10.94
CA ASP A 155 19.60 5.89 10.05
C ASP A 155 18.98 7.13 9.38
N ASP A 156 19.10 7.22 8.06
CA ASP A 156 18.37 8.22 7.27
C ASP A 156 16.86 7.89 7.26
N LYS A 157 16.05 8.87 7.67
CA LYS A 157 14.58 8.78 7.70
C LYS A 157 13.96 8.89 6.31
N ASP A 158 14.64 9.57 5.39
CA ASP A 158 14.18 9.78 4.03
C ASP A 158 14.55 8.60 3.12
N TYR A 159 15.47 7.75 3.56
CA TYR A 159 15.81 6.50 2.88
C TYR A 159 14.57 5.61 2.68
N VAL A 160 14.24 5.35 1.42
CA VAL A 160 12.99 4.65 1.02
C VAL A 160 12.95 3.21 1.52
N GLY A 161 14.10 2.55 1.73
CA GLY A 161 14.15 1.21 2.34
C GLY A 161 13.62 1.16 3.77
N ASN A 162 13.62 2.31 4.47
CA ASN A 162 12.97 2.48 5.78
C ASN A 162 11.49 2.84 5.67
N LYS A 163 10.92 2.95 4.46
CA LYS A 163 9.52 3.30 4.23
C LYS A 163 8.72 2.10 3.70
N ARG A 164 7.40 2.15 3.88
CA ARG A 164 6.41 1.12 3.54
C ARG A 164 5.19 1.80 2.94
N LEU A 165 4.61 1.16 1.92
CA LEU A 165 3.40 1.64 1.28
C LEU A 165 2.17 0.92 1.82
N GLU A 166 1.09 1.69 1.94
CA GLU A 166 -0.24 1.20 2.28
C GLU A 166 -1.12 1.15 1.06
N LEU A 167 -1.56 -0.05 0.71
CA LEU A 167 -2.46 -0.25 -0.40
C LEU A 167 -3.91 -0.09 0.04
N SER A 168 -4.78 0.22 -0.93
CA SER A 168 -6.22 0.40 -0.74
C SER A 168 -6.90 -0.78 -0.02
N GLY A 169 -6.47 -2.01 -0.31
CA GLY A 169 -6.99 -3.22 0.34
C GLY A 169 -6.68 -3.29 1.84
N GLN A 170 -5.48 -2.88 2.26
CA GLN A 170 -5.11 -2.87 3.69
C GLN A 170 -5.92 -1.82 4.46
N LEU A 171 -6.08 -0.64 3.87
CA LEU A 171 -6.89 0.46 4.43
C LEU A 171 -8.36 0.03 4.57
N LEU A 172 -8.93 -0.58 3.53
CA LEU A 172 -10.29 -1.13 3.56
C LEU A 172 -10.46 -2.23 4.59
N SER A 173 -9.51 -3.16 4.69
CA SER A 173 -9.53 -4.25 5.68
C SER A 173 -9.54 -3.70 7.10
N LEU A 174 -8.70 -2.70 7.40
CA LEU A 174 -8.62 -2.10 8.72
C LEU A 174 -9.93 -1.40 9.10
N LEU A 175 -10.50 -0.62 8.18
CA LEU A 175 -11.77 0.04 8.39
C LEU A 175 -12.89 -0.98 8.62
N PHE A 176 -12.96 -2.01 7.78
CA PHE A 176 -13.95 -3.06 7.92
C PHE A 176 -13.84 -3.79 9.27
N GLU A 177 -12.62 -4.10 9.71
CA GLU A 177 -12.37 -4.75 10.99
C GLU A 177 -12.92 -3.93 12.17
N ASP A 178 -12.67 -2.61 12.18
CA ASP A 178 -13.15 -1.72 13.24
C ASP A 178 -14.68 -1.59 13.23
N LEU A 179 -15.27 -1.41 12.04
CA LEU A 179 -16.72 -1.36 11.88
C LEU A 179 -17.40 -2.65 12.32
N PHE A 180 -16.82 -3.81 11.96
CA PHE A 180 -17.33 -5.12 12.32
C PHE A 180 -17.26 -5.35 13.84
N LYS A 181 -16.14 -5.00 14.49
CA LYS A 181 -16.01 -5.11 15.95
C LYS A 181 -16.93 -4.17 16.71
N THR A 182 -17.14 -2.96 16.16
CA THR A 182 -18.06 -1.99 16.72
C THR A 182 -19.51 -2.47 16.60
N MET A 183 -19.89 -3.01 15.43
CA MET A 183 -21.19 -3.64 15.21
C MET A 183 -21.44 -4.77 16.22
N ASN A 184 -20.45 -5.65 16.46
CA ASN A 184 -20.58 -6.73 17.43
C ASN A 184 -20.78 -6.20 18.85
N SER A 185 -20.00 -5.18 19.25
CA SER A 185 -20.09 -4.56 20.58
C SER A 185 -21.43 -3.85 20.80
N GLU A 186 -22.00 -3.25 19.77
CA GLU A 186 -23.31 -2.60 19.81
C GLU A 186 -24.46 -3.58 19.79
N SER A 187 -24.38 -4.61 18.94
CA SER A 187 -25.39 -5.67 18.88
C SER A 187 -25.50 -6.37 20.23
N LYS A 188 -24.35 -6.63 20.88
CA LYS A 188 -24.31 -7.16 22.25
C LYS A 188 -24.99 -6.22 23.24
N ARG A 189 -24.63 -4.93 23.27
CA ARG A 189 -25.25 -3.93 24.16
C ARG A 189 -26.76 -3.81 23.95
N ALA A 190 -27.23 -3.82 22.70
CA ALA A 190 -28.65 -3.73 22.36
C ALA A 190 -29.44 -4.97 22.80
N PHE A 191 -28.81 -6.15 22.72
CA PHE A 191 -29.38 -7.40 23.20
C PHE A 191 -29.46 -7.42 24.73
N ASP A 192 -28.37 -7.07 25.42
CA ASP A 192 -28.30 -7.06 26.89
C ASP A 192 -29.28 -6.04 27.51
N ALA A 193 -29.52 -4.91 26.83
CA ALA A 193 -30.49 -3.89 27.26
C ALA A 193 -31.96 -4.28 27.02
N SER A 194 -32.22 -5.32 26.22
CA SER A 194 -33.58 -5.75 25.88
C SER A 194 -34.05 -6.86 26.83
N SER A 195 -34.98 -6.56 27.74
CA SER A 195 -35.57 -7.54 28.67
C SER A 195 -36.50 -8.56 27.99
N SER A 196 -36.97 -8.29 26.77
CA SER A 196 -37.73 -9.23 25.94
C SER A 196 -36.81 -9.93 24.95
N ALA A 197 -37.10 -11.21 24.66
CA ALA A 197 -36.37 -12.05 23.71
C ALA A 197 -36.49 -11.49 22.27
N ARG A 198 -35.79 -10.39 21.98
CA ARG A 198 -35.58 -9.91 20.63
C ARG A 198 -34.46 -10.73 20.00
N ASP A 199 -34.70 -11.15 18.77
CA ASP A 199 -33.70 -11.83 17.99
C ASP A 199 -32.49 -10.92 17.75
N ILE A 200 -31.28 -11.44 17.97
CA ILE A 200 -30.01 -10.74 17.70
C ILE A 200 -29.97 -10.29 16.24
N LEU A 201 -30.57 -11.08 15.35
CA LEU A 201 -30.68 -10.79 13.94
C LEU A 201 -31.41 -9.47 13.65
N TYR A 202 -32.47 -9.18 14.41
CA TYR A 202 -33.19 -7.91 14.29
C TYR A 202 -32.31 -6.72 14.68
N CYS A 203 -31.50 -6.87 15.73
CA CYS A 203 -30.55 -5.85 16.15
C CYS A 203 -29.51 -5.60 15.05
N ILE A 204 -28.93 -6.64 14.46
CA ILE A 204 -27.93 -6.50 13.37
C ILE A 204 -28.55 -5.82 12.14
N LYS A 205 -29.71 -6.29 11.68
CA LYS A 205 -30.41 -5.73 10.50
C LYS A 205 -30.85 -4.28 10.70
N LYS A 206 -31.20 -3.87 11.93
CA LYS A 206 -31.68 -2.51 12.21
C LYS A 206 -30.60 -1.44 12.05
N TYR A 207 -29.37 -1.73 12.45
CA TYR A 207 -28.34 -0.68 12.51
C TYR A 207 -27.57 -0.49 11.19
N ASN A 208 -27.51 -1.52 10.31
CA ASN A 208 -26.82 -1.47 9.00
C ASN A 208 -25.50 -0.67 9.02
N ARG A 209 -24.77 -0.77 10.13
CA ARG A 209 -23.70 0.17 10.47
C ARG A 209 -22.52 0.06 9.52
N ILE A 210 -22.22 -1.16 9.07
CA ILE A 210 -21.17 -1.44 8.10
C ILE A 210 -21.41 -0.63 6.83
N THR A 211 -22.60 -0.73 6.23
CA THR A 211 -22.93 -0.03 4.98
C THR A 211 -22.85 1.49 5.13
N LEU A 212 -23.46 2.02 6.19
CA LEU A 212 -23.56 3.47 6.40
C LEU A 212 -22.19 4.10 6.66
N GLU A 213 -21.41 3.52 7.57
CA GLU A 213 -20.11 4.08 7.93
C GLU A 213 -19.07 3.88 6.84
N LEU A 214 -19.11 2.76 6.12
CA LEU A 214 -18.20 2.52 4.99
C LEU A 214 -18.49 3.49 3.84
N GLY A 215 -19.78 3.70 3.50
CA GLY A 215 -20.19 4.70 2.52
C GLY A 215 -19.78 6.12 2.93
N ARG A 216 -19.98 6.49 4.20
CA ARG A 216 -19.57 7.80 4.75
C ARG A 216 -18.06 8.00 4.71
N ALA A 217 -17.28 7.02 5.20
CA ALA A 217 -15.83 7.11 5.27
C ALA A 217 -15.20 7.26 3.88
N LEU A 218 -15.69 6.48 2.91
CA LEU A 218 -15.18 6.51 1.54
C LEU A 218 -15.66 7.74 0.76
N SER A 219 -16.90 8.20 0.95
CA SER A 219 -17.42 9.39 0.28
C SER A 219 -16.75 10.68 0.79
N THR A 220 -16.61 10.82 2.11
CA THR A 220 -16.01 12.02 2.74
C THR A 220 -14.48 11.99 2.75
N GLY A 221 -13.86 10.82 2.53
CA GLY A 221 -12.41 10.63 2.70
C GLY A 221 -11.93 10.79 4.15
N ASN A 222 -12.85 10.80 5.13
CA ASN A 222 -12.54 10.89 6.56
C ASN A 222 -12.69 9.51 7.22
N TRP A 223 -11.56 8.94 7.62
CA TRP A 223 -11.46 7.59 8.17
C TRP A 223 -11.18 7.71 9.67
N ASP A 224 -12.22 7.99 10.46
CA ASP A 224 -12.08 8.17 11.91
C ASP A 224 -12.13 6.82 12.63
N VAL A 225 -10.96 6.25 12.94
CA VAL A 225 -10.85 4.98 13.67
C VAL A 225 -10.44 5.27 15.11
N LYS A 226 -11.46 5.44 15.97
CA LYS A 226 -11.29 5.81 17.39
C LYS A 226 -10.44 4.80 18.17
N ARG A 227 -10.49 3.51 17.82
CA ARG A 227 -9.77 2.42 18.50
C ARG A 227 -8.24 2.56 18.46
N PHE A 228 -7.72 3.18 17.41
CA PHE A 228 -6.28 3.44 17.27
C PHE A 228 -5.88 4.88 17.61
N GLY A 229 -6.82 5.70 18.12
CA GLY A 229 -6.58 7.13 18.37
C GLY A 229 -6.23 7.89 17.09
N MET A 230 -6.86 7.52 15.97
CA MET A 230 -6.56 8.05 14.65
C MET A 230 -7.64 9.02 14.19
N HIS A 231 -7.30 10.31 14.14
CA HIS A 231 -8.08 11.34 13.47
C HIS A 231 -7.32 11.82 12.24
N LYS A 232 -7.79 11.48 11.03
CA LYS A 232 -7.16 11.95 9.78
C LYS A 232 -8.19 12.34 8.72
N LYS A 233 -8.04 13.56 8.21
CA LYS A 233 -8.67 14.02 6.96
C LYS A 233 -7.73 13.67 5.81
N GLY A 234 -8.23 13.08 4.73
CA GLY A 234 -7.43 12.83 3.52
C GLY A 234 -6.67 11.50 3.46
N VAL A 235 -7.23 10.44 4.08
CA VAL A 235 -6.78 9.03 4.06
C VAL A 235 -5.54 8.70 4.92
N THR A 236 -5.55 7.48 5.47
CA THR A 236 -5.16 7.09 6.85
C THR A 236 -3.90 6.24 7.00
N ASP A 237 -3.52 5.97 8.27
CA ASP A 237 -2.30 5.24 8.67
C ASP A 237 -2.40 3.70 8.98
N VAL A 238 -1.30 2.92 8.81
CA VAL A 238 -1.21 1.42 8.82
C VAL A 238 -1.28 0.70 10.16
N VAL A 239 -1.47 -0.64 10.03
CA VAL A 239 -0.61 -1.72 10.58
C VAL A 239 -0.26 -2.79 9.51
N ALA A 240 0.99 -3.33 9.55
CA ALA A 240 1.55 -4.57 8.90
C ALA A 240 2.06 -4.51 7.44
N ARG A 241 2.91 -5.46 6.98
CA ARG A 241 4.33 -5.74 7.30
C ARG A 241 5.12 -6.12 6.02
N TRP A 242 4.53 -5.97 4.82
CA TRP A 242 4.89 -6.81 3.66
C TRP A 242 5.18 -6.09 2.33
N TRP A 243 5.17 -4.76 2.27
CA TRP A 243 5.25 -4.08 0.98
C TRP A 243 6.38 -3.06 0.97
N THR A 244 7.59 -3.55 0.68
CA THR A 244 8.66 -2.72 0.13
C THR A 244 8.36 -2.51 -1.35
N VAL A 245 8.76 -1.37 -1.92
CA VAL A 245 8.79 -1.22 -3.37
C VAL A 245 9.91 -2.13 -3.89
N CYS A 246 9.57 -3.00 -4.83
CA CYS A 246 10.54 -3.86 -5.50
C CYS A 246 10.62 -3.50 -6.98
N ARG A 247 11.79 -3.67 -7.58
CA ARG A 247 12.06 -3.43 -9.00
C ARG A 247 12.49 -4.73 -9.68
N PRO A 248 11.88 -5.11 -10.83
CA PRO A 248 12.31 -6.27 -11.57
C PRO A 248 13.61 -5.97 -12.32
N LEU A 249 14.61 -6.83 -12.17
CA LEU A 249 15.89 -6.74 -12.86
C LEU A 249 16.26 -8.10 -13.47
N VAL A 250 17.07 -8.07 -14.52
CA VAL A 250 17.58 -9.29 -15.15
C VAL A 250 18.78 -9.77 -14.34
N ILE A 251 18.79 -11.06 -13.99
CA ILE A 251 19.93 -11.66 -13.30
C ILE A 251 21.09 -11.83 -14.29
N ALA A 252 22.28 -11.42 -13.88
CA ALA A 252 23.51 -11.60 -14.65
C ALA A 252 24.47 -12.54 -13.91
N ASP A 253 24.91 -13.59 -14.58
CA ASP A 253 25.94 -14.49 -14.05
C ASP A 253 27.30 -14.03 -14.57
N ARG A 254 28.10 -13.43 -13.69
CA ARG A 254 29.45 -12.91 -14.02
C ARG A 254 29.44 -11.93 -15.20
N GLY A 255 28.46 -11.02 -15.21
CA GLY A 255 28.29 -10.03 -16.27
C GLY A 255 27.58 -10.52 -17.53
N VAL A 256 27.22 -11.80 -17.62
CA VAL A 256 26.44 -12.34 -18.75
C VAL A 256 24.98 -12.44 -18.34
N SER A 257 24.10 -11.78 -19.11
CA SER A 257 22.65 -11.88 -18.94
C SER A 257 22.18 -13.34 -19.01
N ARG A 258 21.34 -13.76 -18.06
CA ARG A 258 20.68 -15.08 -18.13
C ARG A 258 19.63 -15.14 -19.24
N ILE A 259 19.09 -14.00 -19.64
CA ILE A 259 18.12 -13.93 -20.73
C ILE A 259 18.88 -14.03 -22.05
N LYS A 260 18.55 -15.06 -22.83
CA LYS A 260 19.12 -15.30 -24.16
C LYS A 260 18.07 -15.03 -25.23
N GLU A 261 18.52 -14.93 -26.48
CA GLU A 261 17.64 -14.75 -27.63
C GLU A 261 16.55 -15.82 -27.76
N LEU A 262 16.82 -17.05 -27.31
CA LEU A 262 15.84 -18.13 -27.25
C LEU A 262 14.63 -17.75 -26.38
N HIS A 263 14.88 -17.26 -25.16
CA HIS A 263 13.81 -16.85 -24.24
C HIS A 263 13.01 -15.67 -24.83
N MET A 264 13.69 -14.75 -25.51
CA MET A 264 13.03 -13.63 -26.18
C MET A 264 12.16 -14.07 -27.36
N LYS A 265 12.55 -15.15 -28.05
CA LYS A 265 11.74 -15.76 -29.10
C LYS A 265 10.51 -16.45 -28.52
N GLU A 266 10.68 -17.27 -27.48
CA GLU A 266 9.56 -17.92 -26.78
C GLU A 266 8.55 -16.92 -26.20
N LEU A 267 9.04 -15.76 -25.72
CA LEU A 267 8.20 -14.67 -25.25
C LEU A 267 7.39 -14.02 -26.39
N ARG A 268 8.01 -13.80 -27.56
CA ARG A 268 7.31 -13.28 -28.75
C ARG A 268 6.29 -14.25 -29.32
N ASP A 269 6.59 -15.54 -29.27
CA ASP A 269 5.71 -16.60 -29.73
C ASP A 269 4.57 -16.88 -28.72
N GLY A 270 4.55 -16.21 -27.57
CA GLY A 270 3.53 -16.36 -26.53
C GLY A 270 3.59 -17.69 -25.77
N VAL A 271 4.71 -18.41 -25.86
CA VAL A 271 4.92 -19.69 -25.19
C VAL A 271 5.22 -19.50 -23.70
N ARG A 272 5.92 -18.42 -23.36
CA ARG A 272 6.26 -18.06 -21.98
C ARG A 272 5.76 -16.66 -21.64
N ASP A 273 5.26 -16.50 -20.43
CA ASP A 273 4.90 -15.22 -19.84
C ASP A 273 6.01 -14.66 -18.94
N PHE A 274 5.90 -13.38 -18.57
CA PHE A 274 6.78 -12.74 -17.59
C PHE A 274 6.87 -13.53 -16.26
N ASN A 275 5.75 -14.08 -15.78
CA ASN A 275 5.74 -14.93 -14.58
C ASN A 275 6.53 -16.23 -14.75
N SER A 276 6.67 -16.75 -15.98
CA SER A 276 7.56 -17.88 -16.24
C SER A 276 9.02 -17.49 -16.02
N PHE A 277 9.42 -16.29 -16.48
CA PHE A 277 10.80 -15.82 -16.34
C PHE A 277 11.19 -15.63 -14.88
N LEU A 278 10.24 -15.25 -14.01
CA LEU A 278 10.46 -15.23 -12.56
C LEU A 278 10.63 -16.62 -11.97
N ARG A 279 9.76 -17.58 -12.34
CA ARG A 279 9.87 -18.97 -11.86
C ARG A 279 11.17 -19.64 -12.30
N ASP A 280 11.63 -19.31 -13.50
CA ASP A 280 12.86 -19.83 -14.09
C ASP A 280 14.13 -19.14 -13.53
N GLY A 281 13.98 -18.10 -12.70
CA GLY A 281 15.11 -17.37 -12.11
C GLY A 281 15.93 -16.58 -13.15
N LEU A 282 15.25 -16.06 -14.18
CA LEU A 282 15.83 -15.15 -15.17
C LEU A 282 15.71 -13.68 -14.74
N ILE A 283 14.60 -13.36 -14.07
CA ILE A 283 14.28 -12.03 -13.54
C ILE A 283 14.02 -12.17 -12.04
N GLU A 284 14.50 -11.20 -11.27
CA GLU A 284 14.28 -11.12 -9.83
C GLU A 284 13.76 -9.72 -9.44
N TYR A 285 12.94 -9.68 -8.39
CA TYR A 285 12.47 -8.44 -7.79
C TYR A 285 13.39 -8.05 -6.65
N LEU A 286 14.21 -7.01 -6.83
CA LEU A 286 15.06 -6.48 -5.77
C LEU A 286 14.33 -5.41 -4.97
N ASP A 287 14.47 -5.45 -3.66
CA ASP A 287 14.05 -4.38 -2.76
C ASP A 287 15.17 -3.32 -2.58
N VAL A 288 14.84 -2.15 -2.03
CA VAL A 288 15.81 -1.05 -1.89
C VAL A 288 17.01 -1.41 -1.00
N ASN A 289 16.85 -2.30 -0.01
CA ASN A 289 17.94 -2.69 0.87
C ASN A 289 18.86 -3.72 0.20
N GLU A 290 18.30 -4.58 -0.64
CA GLU A 290 19.00 -5.59 -1.43
C GLU A 290 19.74 -4.96 -2.64
N GLU A 291 19.15 -3.91 -3.22
CA GLU A 291 19.77 -3.10 -4.26
C GLU A 291 21.11 -2.50 -3.79
N ASN A 292 21.23 -2.10 -2.52
CA ASN A 292 22.49 -1.59 -1.97
C ASN A 292 23.65 -2.61 -2.02
N ASN A 293 23.33 -3.91 -2.03
CA ASN A 293 24.33 -4.99 -2.09
C ASN A 293 24.54 -5.51 -3.53
N SER A 294 23.90 -4.90 -4.51
CA SER A 294 23.87 -5.36 -5.89
C SER A 294 24.62 -4.40 -6.81
N LEU A 295 25.45 -4.92 -7.71
CA LEU A 295 26.04 -4.13 -8.79
C LEU A 295 25.16 -4.29 -10.04
N ILE A 296 24.48 -3.19 -10.41
CA ILE A 296 23.53 -3.14 -11.52
C ILE A 296 24.18 -2.41 -12.71
N ALA A 297 24.25 -3.06 -13.87
CA ALA A 297 24.64 -2.41 -15.12
C ALA A 297 23.42 -1.86 -15.87
N LEU A 298 23.54 -0.65 -16.46
CA LEU A 298 22.47 -0.06 -17.28
C LEU A 298 22.31 -0.78 -18.62
N TYR A 299 23.42 -1.17 -19.23
CA TYR A 299 23.45 -1.87 -20.52
C TYR A 299 24.37 -3.08 -20.45
N GLU A 300 24.05 -4.11 -21.24
CA GLU A 300 24.86 -5.33 -21.32
C GLU A 300 26.32 -5.06 -21.72
N LYS A 301 26.58 -3.98 -22.47
CA LYS A 301 27.94 -3.58 -22.89
C LYS A 301 28.81 -3.08 -21.75
N GLU A 302 28.20 -2.59 -20.68
CA GLU A 302 28.88 -2.02 -19.51
C GLU A 302 29.03 -3.07 -18.39
N ALA A 303 28.52 -4.28 -18.61
CA ALA A 303 28.56 -5.35 -17.62
C ALA A 303 30.00 -5.87 -17.41
N THR A 304 30.40 -5.95 -16.14
CA THR A 304 31.68 -6.53 -15.71
C THR A 304 31.45 -7.89 -15.06
N MET A 305 32.52 -8.63 -14.76
CA MET A 305 32.39 -9.92 -14.07
C MET A 305 31.78 -9.82 -12.65
N GLU A 306 31.79 -8.62 -12.06
CA GLU A 306 31.21 -8.33 -10.75
C GLU A 306 29.73 -7.93 -10.84
N THR A 307 29.22 -7.64 -12.05
CA THR A 307 27.83 -7.25 -12.25
C THR A 307 26.91 -8.42 -11.87
N THR A 308 26.02 -8.14 -10.93
CA THR A 308 25.02 -9.07 -10.40
C THR A 308 23.72 -9.04 -11.21
N HIS A 309 23.34 -7.85 -11.68
CA HIS A 309 22.05 -7.58 -12.30
C HIS A 309 22.21 -6.60 -13.45
N ILE A 310 21.28 -6.66 -14.41
CA ILE A 310 21.21 -5.76 -15.56
C ILE A 310 19.81 -5.15 -15.61
N GLU A 311 19.77 -3.84 -15.86
CA GLU A 311 18.51 -3.10 -16.04
C GLU A 311 17.76 -3.59 -17.29
N ILE A 312 16.43 -3.70 -17.19
CA ILE A 312 15.62 -4.11 -18.35
C ILE A 312 15.59 -2.99 -19.39
N GLU A 313 15.21 -1.79 -18.97
CA GLU A 313 15.15 -0.59 -19.81
C GLU A 313 15.31 0.66 -18.93
N ALA A 314 16.27 1.53 -19.27
CA ALA A 314 16.63 2.67 -18.43
C ALA A 314 15.53 3.75 -18.34
N PHE A 315 14.65 3.87 -19.35
CA PHE A 315 13.60 4.89 -19.37
C PHE A 315 12.47 4.59 -18.38
N THR A 316 12.42 3.39 -17.79
CA THR A 316 11.44 2.99 -16.77
C THR A 316 11.60 3.75 -15.45
N ILE A 317 12.69 4.50 -15.28
CA ILE A 317 12.87 5.45 -14.17
C ILE A 317 11.83 6.57 -14.17
N LEU A 318 11.28 6.91 -15.34
CA LEU A 318 10.27 7.95 -15.49
C LEU A 318 8.87 7.36 -15.30
N GLY A 319 8.00 8.07 -14.58
CA GLY A 319 6.59 7.72 -14.46
C GLY A 319 5.80 7.99 -15.74
N VAL A 320 4.56 7.48 -15.81
CA VAL A 320 3.68 7.56 -16.98
C VAL A 320 3.61 8.97 -17.59
N CYS A 321 3.39 10.01 -16.76
CA CYS A 321 3.29 11.39 -17.24
C CYS A 321 4.62 11.96 -17.76
N ALA A 322 5.74 11.57 -17.15
CA ALA A 322 7.07 12.04 -17.57
C ALA A 322 7.52 11.35 -18.87
N CYS A 323 7.08 10.11 -19.10
CA CYS A 323 7.36 9.39 -20.33
C CYS A 323 6.63 9.93 -21.57
N LEU A 324 5.62 10.80 -21.40
CA LEU A 324 4.98 11.51 -22.51
C LEU A 324 5.90 12.59 -23.11
N ILE A 325 6.92 13.02 -22.38
CA ILE A 325 7.82 14.09 -22.79
C ILE A 325 8.80 13.52 -23.83
N PRO A 326 8.85 14.06 -25.06
CA PRO A 326 9.86 13.67 -26.01
C PRO A 326 11.23 14.16 -25.54
N TYR A 327 12.25 13.30 -25.63
CA TYR A 327 13.64 13.65 -25.33
C TYR A 327 13.83 14.34 -23.96
N PRO A 328 13.37 13.72 -22.84
CA PRO A 328 13.39 14.38 -21.53
C PRO A 328 14.81 14.69 -21.03
N HIS A 329 15.82 13.96 -21.51
CA HIS A 329 17.24 14.15 -21.18
C HIS A 329 17.86 15.39 -21.84
N HIS A 330 17.25 15.95 -22.89
CA HIS A 330 17.69 17.20 -23.51
C HIS A 330 17.14 18.44 -22.80
N ASN A 331 16.17 18.26 -21.90
CA ASN A 331 15.52 19.33 -21.17
C ASN A 331 16.11 19.47 -19.76
N GLN A 332 16.07 20.69 -19.24
CA GLN A 332 16.39 20.94 -17.82
C GLN A 332 15.30 20.34 -16.93
N SER A 333 15.70 19.77 -15.79
CA SER A 333 14.79 19.09 -14.85
C SER A 333 13.50 19.86 -14.50
N PRO A 334 13.52 21.17 -14.19
CA PRO A 334 12.29 21.90 -13.87
C PRO A 334 11.28 21.93 -15.02
N ARG A 335 11.73 21.93 -16.28
CA ARG A 335 10.83 21.92 -17.47
C ARG A 335 10.08 20.61 -17.59
N ASN A 336 10.75 19.50 -17.30
CA ASN A 336 10.11 18.20 -17.29
C ASN A 336 9.04 18.14 -16.20
N THR A 337 9.32 18.67 -15.01
CA THR A 337 8.35 18.73 -13.90
C THR A 337 7.11 19.56 -14.25
N TYR A 338 7.29 20.73 -14.88
CA TYR A 338 6.16 21.55 -15.32
C TYR A 338 5.29 20.82 -16.34
N GLN A 339 5.91 20.16 -17.32
CA GLN A 339 5.18 19.41 -18.33
C GLN A 339 4.41 18.23 -17.73
N CYS A 340 4.94 17.55 -16.71
CA CYS A 340 4.22 16.47 -16.02
C CYS A 340 2.94 16.97 -15.31
N ALA A 341 2.96 18.20 -14.79
CA ALA A 341 1.80 18.82 -14.16
C ALA A 341 0.80 19.33 -15.21
N MET A 342 1.29 20.00 -16.25
CA MET A 342 0.48 20.55 -17.34
C MET A 342 -0.16 19.48 -18.21
N GLY A 343 0.53 18.35 -18.44
CA GLY A 343 0.03 17.24 -19.23
C GLY A 343 -1.25 16.62 -18.65
N LYS A 344 -1.44 16.68 -17.33
CA LYS A 344 -2.66 16.21 -16.65
C LYS A 344 -3.85 17.18 -16.79
N GLN A 345 -3.59 18.40 -17.26
CA GLN A 345 -4.60 19.46 -17.43
C GLN A 345 -4.97 19.66 -18.89
N ALA A 346 -4.28 18.98 -19.81
CA ALA A 346 -4.56 19.08 -21.24
C ALA A 346 -5.98 18.55 -21.53
N MET A 347 -6.69 19.25 -22.41
CA MET A 347 -7.97 18.80 -22.93
C MET A 347 -7.73 17.69 -23.96
N GLY A 348 -8.64 16.74 -24.05
CA GLY A 348 -8.53 15.62 -24.97
C GLY A 348 -9.78 14.75 -24.95
N ASN A 349 -9.66 13.56 -25.54
CA ASN A 349 -10.68 12.53 -25.40
C ASN A 349 -10.37 11.72 -24.14
N ILE A 350 -11.39 11.50 -23.30
CA ILE A 350 -11.20 10.90 -21.98
C ILE A 350 -11.51 9.41 -22.01
N ALA A 351 -12.63 9.05 -22.64
CA ALA A 351 -13.10 7.68 -22.75
C ALA A 351 -14.07 7.55 -23.94
N TYR A 352 -14.37 6.32 -24.38
CA TYR A 352 -15.30 6.08 -25.49
C TYR A 352 -16.76 6.38 -25.15
N ASP A 353 -17.11 6.24 -23.87
CA ASP A 353 -18.43 6.52 -23.29
C ASP A 353 -18.59 7.97 -22.83
N GLN A 354 -17.66 8.87 -23.17
CA GLN A 354 -17.63 10.27 -22.70
C GLN A 354 -18.89 11.10 -23.02
N LEU A 355 -19.70 10.70 -24.01
CA LEU A 355 -20.98 11.37 -24.32
C LEU A 355 -22.15 10.88 -23.44
N ASN A 356 -22.02 9.69 -22.86
CA ASN A 356 -23.02 9.10 -21.96
C ASN A 356 -22.71 9.41 -20.48
N ARG A 357 -21.49 9.88 -20.18
CA ARG A 357 -21.06 10.25 -18.84
C ARG A 357 -21.71 11.55 -18.37
N MET A 358 -22.16 11.54 -17.13
CA MET A 358 -22.76 12.69 -16.44
C MET A 358 -21.78 13.29 -15.42
N ASP A 359 -20.59 13.67 -15.90
CA ASP A 359 -19.59 14.35 -15.07
C ASP A 359 -19.98 15.83 -14.85
N ASP A 360 -19.62 16.41 -13.70
CA ASP A 360 -19.92 17.82 -13.38
C ASP A 360 -19.31 18.81 -14.40
N LEU A 361 -18.10 18.52 -14.88
CA LEU A 361 -17.37 19.32 -15.86
C LEU A 361 -16.47 18.42 -16.70
N LEU A 362 -16.69 18.43 -18.01
CA LEU A 362 -15.94 17.66 -18.99
C LEU A 362 -15.46 18.58 -20.12
N TYR A 363 -14.19 18.49 -20.48
CA TYR A 363 -13.63 19.23 -21.62
C TYR A 363 -13.34 18.26 -22.77
N LEU A 364 -13.98 18.50 -23.90
CA LEU A 364 -13.88 17.66 -25.09
C LEU A 364 -13.15 18.41 -26.21
N LEU A 365 -12.23 17.73 -26.88
CA LEU A 365 -11.57 18.24 -28.07
C LEU A 365 -12.24 17.67 -29.32
N VAL A 366 -12.71 18.54 -30.23
CA VAL A 366 -13.44 18.10 -31.44
C VAL A 366 -12.55 17.34 -32.42
N TYR A 367 -11.30 17.79 -32.58
CA TYR A 367 -10.34 17.19 -33.51
C TYR A 367 -9.02 16.91 -32.79
N PRO A 368 -8.93 15.82 -32.00
CA PRO A 368 -7.67 15.41 -31.40
C PRO A 368 -6.69 14.95 -32.49
N GLN A 369 -5.41 15.27 -32.29
CA GLN A 369 -4.34 14.84 -33.18
C GLN A 369 -3.33 14.00 -32.41
N ARG A 370 -2.82 12.96 -33.07
CA ARG A 370 -1.74 12.15 -32.52
C ARG A 370 -0.43 12.95 -32.53
N PRO A 371 0.39 12.86 -31.48
CA PRO A 371 1.70 13.49 -31.50
C PRO A 371 2.56 12.91 -32.62
N LEU A 372 3.23 13.78 -33.37
CA LEU A 372 4.09 13.37 -34.49
C LEU A 372 5.31 12.56 -34.01
N LEU A 373 5.90 12.97 -32.89
CA LEU A 373 7.03 12.28 -32.27
C LEU A 373 6.55 11.49 -31.06
N LYS A 374 6.73 10.18 -31.12
CA LYS A 374 6.22 9.22 -30.15
C LYS A 374 7.34 8.67 -29.29
N THR A 375 7.06 8.49 -28.01
CA THR A 375 7.90 7.71 -27.10
C THR A 375 7.34 6.28 -27.02
N ARG A 376 8.20 5.29 -26.75
CA ARG A 376 7.73 3.89 -26.56
C ARG A 376 6.66 3.76 -25.47
N ALA A 377 6.72 4.61 -24.46
CA ALA A 377 5.75 4.62 -23.38
C ALA A 377 4.35 5.10 -23.82
N ILE A 378 4.24 6.01 -24.79
CA ILE A 378 2.97 6.45 -25.36
C ILE A 378 2.22 5.25 -25.97
N GLU A 379 2.95 4.39 -26.68
CA GLU A 379 2.41 3.15 -27.27
C GLU A 379 2.00 2.15 -26.19
N LEU A 380 2.84 1.94 -25.16
CA LEU A 380 2.55 1.00 -24.07
C LEU A 380 1.35 1.41 -23.21
N VAL A 381 1.14 2.71 -23.00
CA VAL A 381 0.03 3.25 -22.19
C VAL A 381 -1.26 3.37 -23.02
N GLY A 382 -1.16 3.32 -24.35
CA GLY A 382 -2.31 3.51 -25.23
C GLY A 382 -2.75 4.97 -25.35
N TYR A 383 -1.84 5.94 -25.19
CA TYR A 383 -2.15 7.37 -25.25
C TYR A 383 -2.48 7.87 -26.68
N GLU A 384 -2.31 7.02 -27.69
CA GLU A 384 -2.58 7.36 -29.10
C GLU A 384 -4.01 7.11 -29.57
N LEU A 385 -4.79 6.39 -28.77
CA LEU A 385 -6.08 5.82 -29.15
C LEU A 385 -7.21 6.83 -29.14
#